data_AF-A0A917VY46-F1
#
_entry.id   AF-A0A917VY46-F1
#
_cell.length_a   1.000
_cell.length_b   1.000
_cell.length_c   1.000
_cell.angle_alpha   90.00
_cell.angle_beta   90.00
_cell.angle_gamma   90.00
#
_symmetry.space_group_name_H-M   'P 1'
#
loop_
_entity.id
_entity.type
_entity.pdbx_description
1 polymer ?
#
loop_
_entity_poly.entity_id
_entity_poly.type
_entity_poly.pdbx_seq_one_letter_code
_entity_poly.pdbx_strand_id
1 'polypeptide(L)'
;MTQPENNPGETGVEQHVCKFPVGYDPENPDDPFVPAGHAMEAPARRGRGRPSEYCGEERVDPDGVRRRHDRATAFQRRRELELEAAGQAPRRTGPPPRPVTSSRASLRELLAEIEMTTTSHREQMGQLLDRVTDVVATAGDPDAAVAEVARIRAEAQAESDAAAARAADAEQDAIIARRERDRALEDKTLAEGAAEDALAARDEAIADRDEQVAAARADAEQARQDAAEARADRDTALAAAEQRIADTETAAQERIRTVTAEAEDRIEQARSDAQARVDRAVEQLQQATVDRNAAISERAGAEQAAADARAETERMRRELVDTQAAHREELAQARRDIAAVRAEAREDREQQRSDHAAEVARIHESTAAQVNALRQALSTAESANSRLESEIARTKGAPQ
;
A
#
# COMPACT_ATOMS: atom_id res chain seq x y z
N MET A 1 -2.84 -24.31 -20.07
CA MET A 1 -2.86 -25.46 -21.00
C MET A 1 -3.68 -26.56 -20.34
N THR A 2 -4.98 -26.50 -20.53
CA THR A 2 -5.99 -27.41 -19.96
C THR A 2 -6.49 -28.29 -21.11
N GLN A 3 -6.42 -29.61 -20.92
CA GLN A 3 -6.93 -30.59 -21.88
C GLN A 3 -8.47 -30.56 -21.89
N PRO A 4 -9.12 -30.65 -23.07
CA PRO A 4 -10.56 -30.83 -23.14
C PRO A 4 -10.92 -32.30 -22.89
N GLU A 5 -11.71 -32.56 -21.86
CA GLU A 5 -12.33 -33.85 -21.59
C GLU A 5 -13.42 -34.12 -22.64
N ASN A 6 -13.21 -35.13 -23.48
CA ASN A 6 -14.25 -35.69 -24.33
C ASN A 6 -15.25 -36.45 -23.46
N ASN A 7 -16.52 -36.07 -23.56
CA ASN A 7 -17.65 -36.63 -22.81
C ASN A 7 -18.37 -37.67 -23.70
N PRO A 8 -18.16 -39.00 -23.52
CA PRO A 8 -18.85 -40.03 -24.31
C PRO A 8 -20.24 -40.31 -23.72
N GLY A 9 -21.10 -39.29 -23.73
CA GLY A 9 -22.42 -39.30 -23.10
C GLY A 9 -23.55 -38.93 -24.04
N GLU A 10 -23.42 -39.12 -25.36
CA GLU A 10 -24.58 -39.15 -26.24
C GLU A 10 -25.31 -40.48 -26.03
N THR A 11 -26.25 -40.45 -25.11
CA THR A 11 -27.31 -41.45 -24.96
C THR A 11 -28.14 -41.45 -26.23
N GLY A 12 -27.69 -42.23 -27.23
CA GLY A 12 -28.52 -42.58 -28.38
C GLY A 12 -29.81 -43.18 -27.84
N VAL A 13 -30.89 -42.41 -27.93
CA VAL A 13 -32.22 -42.89 -27.59
C VAL A 13 -32.49 -44.04 -28.55
N GLU A 14 -32.36 -45.28 -28.06
CA GLU A 14 -32.61 -46.49 -28.85
C GLU A 14 -34.01 -46.35 -29.46
N GLN A 15 -34.04 -46.06 -30.75
CA GLN A 15 -35.30 -45.86 -31.45
C GLN A 15 -35.99 -47.22 -31.51
N HIS A 16 -37.03 -47.41 -30.69
CA HIS A 16 -37.79 -48.65 -30.69
C HIS A 16 -38.47 -48.82 -32.05
N VAL A 17 -37.97 -49.74 -32.87
CA VAL A 17 -38.56 -50.08 -34.17
C VAL A 17 -39.53 -51.25 -34.04
N CYS A 18 -40.57 -51.25 -34.87
CA CYS A 18 -41.53 -52.35 -34.90
C CYS A 18 -40.87 -53.64 -35.39
N LYS A 19 -40.92 -54.71 -34.57
CA LYS A 19 -40.33 -56.03 -34.89
C LYS A 19 -41.24 -56.95 -35.70
N PHE A 20 -42.26 -56.41 -36.38
CA PHE A 20 -43.13 -57.22 -37.22
C PHE A 20 -42.36 -57.79 -38.43
N PRO A 21 -42.41 -59.10 -38.69
CA PRO A 21 -41.60 -59.75 -39.72
C PRO A 21 -42.16 -59.47 -41.12
N VAL A 22 -41.41 -58.76 -41.94
CA VAL A 22 -41.81 -58.42 -43.33
C VAL A 22 -41.06 -59.19 -44.40
N GLY A 23 -39.95 -59.82 -44.03
CA GLY A 23 -39.15 -60.68 -44.90
C GLY A 23 -38.45 -61.77 -44.12
N TYR A 24 -37.96 -62.78 -44.83
CA TYR A 24 -37.15 -63.87 -44.28
C TYR A 24 -35.82 -63.90 -45.01
N ASP A 25 -34.73 -63.75 -44.24
CA ASP A 25 -33.35 -63.79 -44.72
C ASP A 25 -32.64 -64.99 -44.08
N PRO A 26 -32.49 -66.12 -44.80
CA PRO A 26 -31.83 -67.30 -44.28
C PRO A 26 -30.31 -67.11 -44.07
N GLU A 27 -29.71 -66.03 -44.59
CA GLU A 27 -28.27 -65.76 -44.45
C GLU A 27 -27.92 -65.17 -43.07
N ASN A 28 -28.91 -64.71 -42.30
CA ASN A 28 -28.73 -64.21 -40.93
C ASN A 28 -29.31 -65.20 -39.89
N PRO A 29 -28.51 -66.13 -39.34
CA PRO A 29 -29.01 -67.17 -38.43
C PRO A 29 -29.45 -66.64 -37.06
N ASP A 30 -28.97 -65.45 -36.65
CA ASP A 30 -29.27 -64.88 -35.33
C ASP A 30 -30.61 -64.12 -35.31
N ASP A 31 -31.02 -63.54 -36.45
CA ASP A 31 -32.35 -62.96 -36.65
C ASP A 31 -32.79 -63.12 -38.11
N PRO A 32 -33.39 -64.27 -38.48
CA PRO A 32 -33.72 -64.59 -39.87
C PRO A 32 -34.94 -63.81 -40.39
N PHE A 33 -35.53 -62.93 -39.58
CA PHE A 33 -36.70 -62.14 -39.97
C PHE A 33 -36.36 -60.66 -40.07
N VAL A 34 -36.57 -60.09 -41.25
CA VAL A 34 -36.40 -58.64 -41.47
C VAL A 34 -37.56 -57.91 -40.77
N PRO A 35 -37.30 -57.05 -39.77
CA PRO A 35 -38.37 -56.29 -39.12
C PRO A 35 -38.88 -55.17 -40.04
N ALA A 36 -40.13 -54.77 -39.85
CA ALA A 36 -40.76 -53.68 -40.62
C ALA A 36 -40.02 -52.34 -40.49
N GLY A 37 -39.22 -52.16 -39.42
CA GLY A 37 -38.20 -51.11 -39.33
C GLY A 37 -38.71 -49.68 -39.11
N HIS A 38 -40.03 -49.46 -39.05
CA HIS A 38 -40.58 -48.15 -38.74
C HIS A 38 -40.52 -47.85 -37.24
N ALA A 39 -40.24 -46.59 -36.90
CA ALA A 39 -40.15 -46.13 -35.53
C ALA A 39 -41.51 -46.22 -34.83
N MET A 40 -41.53 -46.77 -33.63
CA MET A 40 -42.65 -46.71 -32.70
C MET A 40 -42.51 -45.44 -31.87
N GLU A 41 -43.61 -44.71 -31.67
CA GLU A 41 -43.63 -43.62 -30.70
C GLU A 41 -43.28 -44.20 -29.32
N ALA A 42 -42.30 -43.59 -28.65
CA ALA A 42 -41.86 -44.07 -27.34
C ALA A 42 -43.08 -44.12 -26.42
N PRO A 43 -43.38 -45.28 -25.79
CA PRO A 43 -44.58 -45.42 -24.99
C PRO A 43 -44.58 -44.36 -23.90
N ALA A 44 -45.60 -43.50 -23.88
CA ALA A 44 -45.78 -42.52 -22.82
C ALA A 44 -45.71 -43.28 -21.48
N ARG A 45 -44.68 -43.00 -20.66
CA ARG A 45 -44.28 -43.76 -19.46
C ARG A 45 -45.37 -43.81 -18.37
N ARG A 46 -46.49 -44.51 -18.60
CA ARG A 46 -47.60 -44.67 -17.65
C ARG A 46 -48.23 -46.04 -17.78
N GLY A 47 -47.46 -47.09 -17.45
CA GLY A 47 -47.98 -48.44 -17.25
C GLY A 47 -46.90 -49.38 -16.71
N ARG A 48 -47.20 -50.15 -15.65
CA ARG A 48 -46.36 -51.26 -15.20
C ARG A 48 -46.53 -52.42 -16.18
N GLY A 49 -45.69 -52.49 -17.20
CA GLY A 49 -45.67 -53.58 -18.18
C GLY A 49 -44.48 -53.46 -19.12
N ARG A 50 -43.94 -54.59 -19.62
CA ARG A 50 -42.92 -54.58 -20.67
C ARG A 50 -43.54 -53.97 -21.94
N PRO A 51 -42.92 -52.96 -22.57
CA PRO A 51 -43.46 -52.36 -23.79
C PRO A 51 -43.65 -53.41 -24.89
N SER A 52 -44.68 -53.26 -25.70
CA SER A 52 -44.94 -54.18 -26.81
C SER A 52 -43.84 -54.04 -27.87
N GLU A 53 -43.40 -55.18 -28.42
CA GLU A 53 -42.38 -55.22 -29.48
C GLU A 53 -42.95 -54.86 -30.88
N TYR A 54 -44.27 -54.66 -30.97
CA TYR A 54 -45.02 -54.38 -32.19
C TYR A 54 -45.87 -53.11 -32.00
N CYS A 55 -46.18 -52.39 -33.09
CA CYS A 55 -46.88 -51.10 -33.03
C CYS A 55 -48.40 -51.23 -32.83
N GLY A 56 -48.99 -52.41 -33.08
CA GLY A 56 -50.41 -52.68 -32.90
C GLY A 56 -51.34 -52.10 -33.99
N GLU A 57 -50.78 -51.33 -34.93
CA GLU A 57 -51.49 -50.66 -36.02
C GLU A 57 -51.68 -51.57 -37.23
N GLU A 58 -52.69 -51.28 -38.07
CA GLU A 58 -52.84 -51.90 -39.38
C GLU A 58 -51.97 -51.17 -40.41
N ARG A 59 -50.96 -51.87 -40.93
CA ARG A 59 -50.04 -51.33 -41.95
C ARG A 59 -50.01 -52.21 -43.19
N VAL A 60 -49.73 -51.56 -44.33
CA VAL A 60 -49.50 -52.25 -45.60
C VAL A 60 -48.05 -52.71 -45.56
N ASP A 61 -47.84 -54.03 -45.53
CA ASP A 61 -46.50 -54.62 -45.58
C ASP A 61 -45.90 -54.46 -46.98
N PRO A 62 -44.57 -54.65 -47.18
CA PRO A 62 -43.93 -54.56 -48.49
C PRO A 62 -44.50 -55.50 -49.57
N ASP A 63 -45.25 -56.54 -49.16
CA ASP A 63 -45.97 -57.46 -50.04
C ASP A 63 -47.33 -56.92 -50.53
N GLY A 64 -47.73 -55.71 -50.10
CA GLY A 64 -48.97 -55.05 -50.50
C GLY A 64 -50.20 -55.44 -49.69
N VAL A 65 -50.07 -56.31 -48.68
CA VAL A 65 -51.20 -56.78 -47.86
C VAL A 65 -51.28 -55.96 -46.56
N ARG A 66 -52.49 -55.51 -46.21
CA ARG A 66 -52.75 -54.86 -44.92
C ARG A 66 -52.84 -55.89 -43.80
N ARG A 67 -51.99 -55.77 -42.79
CA ARG A 67 -52.00 -56.62 -41.59
C ARG A 67 -51.88 -55.78 -40.33
N ARG A 68 -52.44 -56.27 -39.22
CA ARG A 68 -52.25 -55.67 -37.91
C ARG A 68 -50.92 -56.15 -37.32
N HIS A 69 -50.08 -55.22 -36.91
CA HIS A 69 -48.77 -55.53 -36.33
C HIS A 69 -48.92 -55.87 -34.84
N ASP A 70 -49.40 -57.07 -34.53
CA ASP A 70 -49.48 -57.60 -33.16
C ASP A 70 -48.77 -58.97 -33.03
N ARG A 71 -48.62 -59.47 -31.79
CA ARG A 71 -47.88 -60.71 -31.50
C ARG A 71 -48.50 -61.95 -32.16
N ALA A 72 -49.83 -62.01 -32.25
CA ALA A 72 -50.52 -63.16 -32.83
C ALA A 72 -50.33 -63.22 -34.35
N THR A 73 -50.48 -62.06 -35.01
CA THR A 73 -50.31 -61.91 -36.46
C THR A 73 -48.83 -62.06 -36.85
N ALA A 74 -47.91 -61.57 -36.03
CA ALA A 74 -46.47 -61.76 -36.24
C ALA A 74 -46.08 -63.25 -36.24
N PHE A 75 -46.62 -64.04 -35.29
CA PHE A 75 -46.35 -65.48 -35.25
C PHE A 75 -46.88 -66.22 -36.49
N GLN A 76 -48.10 -65.89 -36.94
CA GLN A 76 -48.65 -66.45 -38.17
C GLN A 76 -47.80 -66.06 -39.39
N ARG A 77 -47.36 -64.80 -39.47
CA ARG A 77 -46.56 -64.30 -40.59
C ARG A 77 -45.15 -64.92 -40.63
N ARG A 78 -44.51 -65.16 -39.48
CA ARG A 78 -43.23 -65.91 -39.43
C ARG A 78 -43.37 -67.29 -40.06
N ARG A 79 -44.43 -68.01 -39.69
CA ARG A 79 -44.70 -69.35 -40.22
C ARG A 79 -45.00 -69.32 -41.72
N GLU A 80 -45.72 -68.31 -42.20
CA GLU A 80 -45.95 -68.12 -43.65
C GLU A 80 -44.64 -67.86 -44.40
N LEU A 81 -43.81 -66.93 -43.90
CA LEU A 81 -42.52 -66.59 -44.53
C LEU A 81 -41.54 -67.77 -44.52
N GLU A 82 -41.49 -68.56 -43.44
CA GLU A 82 -40.70 -69.80 -43.37
C GLU A 82 -41.18 -70.84 -44.40
N LEU A 83 -42.50 -71.00 -44.56
CA LEU A 83 -43.09 -71.94 -45.53
C LEU A 83 -42.90 -71.47 -46.99
N GLU A 84 -42.99 -70.17 -47.24
CA GLU A 84 -42.69 -69.53 -48.53
C GLU A 84 -41.21 -69.74 -48.89
N ALA A 85 -40.29 -69.51 -47.95
CA ALA A 85 -38.85 -69.73 -48.13
C ALA A 85 -38.49 -71.21 -48.33
N ALA A 86 -39.20 -72.13 -47.68
CA ALA A 86 -39.04 -73.58 -47.85
C ALA A 86 -39.67 -74.12 -49.16
N GLY A 87 -40.26 -73.27 -50.00
CA GLY A 87 -40.88 -73.66 -51.28
C GLY A 87 -42.13 -74.54 -51.13
N GLN A 88 -42.70 -74.64 -49.92
CA GLN A 88 -43.89 -75.45 -49.62
C GLN A 88 -45.11 -74.54 -49.44
N ALA A 89 -45.70 -74.09 -50.55
CA ALA A 89 -47.02 -73.47 -50.51
C ALA A 89 -48.09 -74.52 -50.12
N PRO A 90 -48.89 -74.33 -49.06
CA PRO A 90 -49.93 -75.27 -48.69
C PRO A 90 -51.10 -75.23 -49.69
N ARG A 91 -51.17 -76.21 -50.59
CA ARG A 91 -52.38 -76.51 -51.37
C ARG A 91 -53.46 -77.04 -50.42
N ARG A 92 -54.48 -76.22 -50.11
CA ARG A 92 -55.71 -76.69 -49.44
C ARG A 92 -56.45 -77.68 -50.35
N THR A 93 -56.32 -78.98 -50.08
CA THR A 93 -57.12 -80.05 -50.67
C THR A 93 -58.47 -80.15 -49.95
N GLY A 94 -59.55 -79.76 -50.61
CA GLY A 94 -60.92 -80.05 -50.15
C GLY A 94 -61.31 -81.51 -50.44
N PRO A 95 -62.08 -82.19 -49.58
CA PRO A 95 -62.51 -83.57 -49.82
C PRO A 95 -63.65 -83.65 -50.86
N PRO A 96 -63.64 -84.64 -51.79
CA PRO A 96 -64.68 -84.83 -52.80
C PRO A 96 -65.90 -85.62 -52.28
N PRO A 97 -67.14 -85.34 -52.73
CA PRO A 97 -68.32 -86.14 -52.42
C PRO A 97 -68.57 -87.21 -53.49
N ARG A 98 -68.84 -88.47 -53.09
CA ARG A 98 -69.34 -89.53 -54.00
C ARG A 98 -70.28 -90.54 -53.31
N PRO A 99 -71.17 -91.21 -54.08
CA PRO A 99 -72.59 -91.39 -53.74
C PRO A 99 -73.05 -92.85 -53.57
N VAL A 100 -74.33 -92.96 -53.19
CA VAL A 100 -75.11 -94.18 -52.89
C VAL A 100 -75.57 -94.89 -54.16
N THR A 101 -75.09 -96.12 -54.44
CA THR A 101 -75.75 -97.08 -55.35
C THR A 101 -75.24 -98.53 -55.15
N SER A 102 -76.01 -99.42 -54.51
CA SER A 102 -75.94 -100.89 -54.72
C SER A 102 -77.07 -101.72 -54.05
N SER A 103 -78.33 -101.26 -54.10
CA SER A 103 -79.48 -101.91 -53.42
C SER A 103 -80.11 -103.13 -54.14
N ARG A 104 -79.33 -104.06 -54.71
CA ARG A 104 -79.90 -105.31 -55.29
C ARG A 104 -79.15 -106.61 -54.99
N ALA A 105 -78.16 -106.59 -54.07
CA ALA A 105 -77.52 -107.80 -53.55
C ALA A 105 -78.02 -108.26 -52.16
N SER A 106 -78.77 -107.42 -51.42
CA SER A 106 -79.06 -107.63 -49.98
C SER A 106 -80.30 -108.47 -49.63
N LEU A 107 -81.12 -108.92 -50.60
CA LEU A 107 -82.39 -109.61 -50.28
C LEU A 107 -82.23 -111.13 -50.02
N ARG A 108 -81.15 -111.75 -50.51
CA ARG A 108 -80.85 -113.17 -50.24
C ARG A 108 -80.10 -113.37 -48.91
N GLU A 109 -79.37 -112.35 -48.49
CA GLU A 109 -78.67 -112.30 -47.19
C GLU A 109 -79.68 -112.10 -46.04
N LEU A 110 -80.70 -111.26 -46.25
CA LEU A 110 -81.78 -111.02 -45.30
C LEU A 110 -82.64 -112.25 -44.97
N LEU A 111 -82.74 -113.26 -45.86
CA LEU A 111 -83.54 -114.47 -45.58
C LEU A 111 -82.77 -115.51 -44.76
N ALA A 112 -81.44 -115.60 -44.90
CA ALA A 112 -80.61 -116.42 -44.02
C ALA A 112 -80.48 -115.82 -42.61
N GLU A 113 -80.56 -114.50 -42.51
CA GLU A 113 -80.53 -113.76 -41.25
C GLU A 113 -81.81 -113.94 -40.41
N ILE A 114 -82.97 -114.21 -41.03
CA ILE A 114 -84.26 -114.44 -40.35
C ILE A 114 -84.32 -115.79 -39.60
N GLU A 115 -83.71 -116.85 -40.14
CA GLU A 115 -83.67 -118.16 -39.46
C GLU A 115 -82.69 -118.17 -38.27
N MET A 116 -81.54 -117.50 -38.39
CA MET A 116 -80.62 -117.31 -37.27
C MET A 116 -81.22 -116.43 -36.16
N THR A 117 -81.93 -115.36 -36.53
CA THR A 117 -82.57 -114.47 -35.54
C THR A 117 -83.68 -115.17 -34.77
N THR A 118 -84.54 -115.97 -35.40
CA THR A 118 -85.64 -116.64 -34.66
C THR A 118 -85.14 -117.69 -33.65
N THR A 119 -84.04 -118.38 -33.96
CA THR A 119 -83.42 -119.35 -33.03
C THR A 119 -82.69 -118.64 -31.89
N SER A 120 -81.94 -117.58 -32.21
CA SER A 120 -81.32 -116.68 -31.23
C SER A 120 -82.35 -116.01 -30.31
N HIS A 121 -83.52 -115.62 -30.83
CA HIS A 121 -84.55 -114.96 -30.05
C HIS A 121 -85.18 -115.90 -29.02
N ARG A 122 -85.27 -117.21 -29.31
CA ARG A 122 -85.76 -118.20 -28.35
C ARG A 122 -84.77 -118.41 -27.20
N GLU A 123 -83.48 -118.45 -27.50
CA GLU A 123 -82.41 -118.57 -26.51
C GLU A 123 -82.30 -117.29 -25.67
N GLN A 124 -82.45 -116.12 -26.29
CA GLN A 124 -82.55 -114.83 -25.60
C GLN A 124 -83.80 -114.74 -24.71
N MET A 125 -84.96 -115.25 -25.15
CA MET A 125 -86.17 -115.28 -24.33
C MET A 125 -86.03 -116.25 -23.14
N GLY A 126 -85.34 -117.38 -23.32
CA GLY A 126 -84.97 -118.27 -22.22
C GLY A 126 -84.05 -117.58 -21.20
N GLN A 127 -82.97 -116.96 -21.66
CA GLN A 127 -82.06 -116.17 -20.80
C GLN A 127 -82.76 -114.96 -20.15
N LEU A 128 -83.75 -114.36 -20.81
CA LEU A 128 -84.58 -113.29 -20.24
C LEU A 128 -85.48 -113.84 -19.14
N LEU A 129 -86.12 -114.99 -19.34
CA LEU A 129 -86.93 -115.64 -18.30
C LEU A 129 -86.08 -116.09 -17.12
N ASP A 130 -84.88 -116.62 -17.35
CA ASP A 130 -83.93 -116.96 -16.28
C ASP A 130 -83.50 -115.71 -15.52
N ARG A 131 -83.14 -114.61 -16.22
CA ARG A 131 -82.85 -113.32 -15.57
C ARG A 131 -84.05 -112.75 -14.83
N VAL A 132 -85.27 -112.87 -15.36
CA VAL A 132 -86.49 -112.44 -14.67
C VAL A 132 -86.70 -113.28 -13.41
N THR A 133 -86.43 -114.58 -13.47
CA THR A 133 -86.52 -115.49 -12.32
C THR A 133 -85.45 -115.15 -11.27
N ASP A 134 -84.22 -114.86 -11.68
CA ASP A 134 -83.13 -114.41 -10.81
C ASP A 134 -83.44 -113.04 -10.17
N VAL A 135 -84.01 -112.10 -10.93
CA VAL A 135 -84.41 -110.78 -10.40
C VAL A 135 -85.57 -110.92 -9.43
N VAL A 136 -86.56 -111.78 -9.70
CA VAL A 136 -87.68 -112.04 -8.77
C VAL A 136 -87.20 -112.77 -7.51
N ALA A 137 -86.29 -113.74 -7.64
CA ALA A 137 -85.67 -114.42 -6.51
C ALA A 137 -84.84 -113.45 -5.65
N THR A 138 -84.10 -112.53 -6.27
CA THR A 138 -83.30 -111.49 -5.58
C THR A 138 -84.19 -110.41 -4.95
N ALA A 139 -85.27 -110.01 -5.61
CA ALA A 139 -86.21 -109.01 -5.11
C ALA A 139 -87.13 -109.53 -3.99
N GLY A 140 -87.33 -110.86 -3.93
CA GLY A 140 -88.09 -111.53 -2.88
C GLY A 140 -87.24 -112.02 -1.70
N ASP A 141 -85.91 -111.92 -1.79
CA ASP A 141 -84.98 -112.30 -0.73
C ASP A 141 -84.86 -111.17 0.31
N PRO A 142 -85.37 -111.35 1.53
CA PRO A 142 -85.27 -110.34 2.58
C PRO A 142 -83.82 -110.03 2.96
N ASP A 143 -82.87 -110.97 2.78
CA ASP A 143 -81.46 -110.76 3.09
C ASP A 143 -80.79 -109.86 2.04
N ALA A 144 -81.17 -109.99 0.76
CA ALA A 144 -80.73 -109.10 -0.31
C ALA A 144 -81.23 -107.66 -0.11
N ALA A 145 -82.49 -107.48 0.30
CA ALA A 145 -83.05 -106.17 0.65
C ALA A 145 -82.34 -105.53 1.86
N VAL A 146 -82.02 -106.32 2.89
CA VAL A 146 -81.24 -105.84 4.05
C VAL A 146 -79.82 -105.45 3.65
N ALA A 147 -79.17 -106.21 2.76
CA ALA A 147 -77.84 -105.88 2.24
C ALA A 147 -77.84 -104.60 1.41
N GLU A 148 -78.87 -104.37 0.59
CA GLU A 148 -79.03 -103.12 -0.17
C GLU A 148 -79.28 -101.92 0.74
N VAL A 149 -80.16 -102.03 1.73
CA VAL A 149 -80.38 -100.97 2.72
C VAL A 149 -79.13 -100.69 3.55
N ALA A 150 -78.38 -101.73 3.94
CA ALA A 150 -77.11 -101.57 4.64
C ALA A 150 -76.06 -100.86 3.76
N ARG A 151 -76.00 -101.20 2.46
CA ARG A 151 -75.14 -100.53 1.48
C ARG A 151 -75.54 -99.06 1.28
N ILE A 152 -76.82 -98.76 1.04
CA ILE A 152 -77.33 -97.39 0.91
C ILE A 152 -77.05 -96.59 2.19
N ARG A 153 -77.24 -97.20 3.37
CA ARG A 153 -76.94 -96.54 4.64
C ARG A 153 -75.44 -96.28 4.81
N ALA A 154 -74.58 -97.22 4.40
CA ALA A 154 -73.13 -97.04 4.44
C ALA A 154 -72.67 -95.96 3.44
N GLU A 155 -73.21 -95.95 2.22
CA GLU A 155 -72.96 -94.91 1.20
C GLU A 155 -73.43 -93.53 1.71
N ALA A 156 -74.66 -93.42 2.22
CA ALA A 156 -75.18 -92.17 2.77
C ALA A 156 -74.39 -91.68 4.01
N GLN A 157 -73.95 -92.60 4.88
CA GLN A 157 -73.07 -92.26 6.00
C GLN A 157 -71.72 -91.76 5.50
N ALA A 158 -71.11 -92.43 4.51
CA ALA A 158 -69.84 -92.01 3.93
C ALA A 158 -69.95 -90.64 3.23
N GLU A 159 -71.05 -90.37 2.53
CA GLU A 159 -71.34 -89.05 1.94
C GLU A 159 -71.52 -87.96 3.01
N SER A 160 -72.24 -88.27 4.09
CA SER A 160 -72.41 -87.37 5.23
C SER A 160 -71.07 -87.08 5.92
N ASP A 161 -70.25 -88.10 6.16
CA ASP A 161 -68.93 -87.96 6.76
C ASP A 161 -67.99 -87.15 5.85
N ALA A 162 -68.04 -87.38 4.53
CA ALA A 162 -67.27 -86.60 3.55
C ALA A 162 -67.77 -85.14 3.43
N ALA A 163 -69.06 -84.89 3.58
CA ALA A 163 -69.60 -83.53 3.65
C ALA A 163 -69.18 -82.82 4.94
N ALA A 164 -69.22 -83.52 6.08
CA ALA A 164 -68.77 -83.01 7.37
C ALA A 164 -67.26 -82.70 7.35
N ALA A 165 -66.44 -83.59 6.78
CA ALA A 165 -65.00 -83.35 6.61
C ALA A 165 -64.74 -82.12 5.74
N ARG A 166 -65.39 -81.99 4.58
CA ARG A 166 -65.26 -80.79 3.72
C ARG A 166 -65.72 -79.51 4.42
N ALA A 167 -66.76 -79.57 5.23
CA ALA A 167 -67.23 -78.42 6.02
C ALA A 167 -66.21 -78.02 7.09
N ALA A 168 -65.61 -79.01 7.78
CA ALA A 168 -64.56 -78.77 8.77
C ALA A 168 -63.29 -78.18 8.13
N ASP A 169 -62.86 -78.71 6.98
CA ASP A 169 -61.73 -78.17 6.22
C ASP A 169 -61.99 -76.72 5.78
N ALA A 170 -63.19 -76.44 5.24
CA ALA A 170 -63.57 -75.08 4.84
C ALA A 170 -63.63 -74.11 6.02
N GLU A 171 -64.07 -74.56 7.20
CA GLU A 171 -64.04 -73.75 8.42
C GLU A 171 -62.61 -73.47 8.87
N GLN A 172 -61.74 -74.47 8.83
CA GLN A 172 -60.32 -74.32 9.15
C GLN A 172 -59.63 -73.35 8.19
N ASP A 173 -59.87 -73.47 6.89
CA ASP A 173 -59.36 -72.54 5.88
C ASP A 173 -59.87 -71.11 6.11
N ALA A 174 -61.15 -70.94 6.44
CA ALA A 174 -61.71 -69.64 6.78
C ALA A 174 -61.07 -69.03 8.05
N ILE A 175 -60.72 -69.86 9.04
CA ILE A 175 -59.98 -69.42 10.23
C ILE A 175 -58.56 -68.97 9.85
N ILE A 176 -57.85 -69.75 9.03
CA ILE A 176 -56.49 -69.40 8.56
C ILE A 176 -56.52 -68.09 7.76
N ALA A 177 -57.42 -67.96 6.79
CA ALA A 177 -57.55 -66.76 5.97
C ALA A 177 -57.89 -65.51 6.80
N ARG A 178 -58.73 -65.66 7.85
CA ARG A 178 -59.00 -64.56 8.79
C ARG A 178 -57.74 -64.15 9.56
N ARG A 179 -56.97 -65.11 10.07
CA ARG A 179 -55.72 -64.84 10.79
C ARG A 179 -54.67 -64.18 9.88
N GLU A 180 -54.54 -64.62 8.64
CA GLU A 180 -53.63 -64.01 7.67
C GLU A 180 -54.04 -62.59 7.31
N ARG A 181 -55.34 -62.35 7.10
CA ARG A 181 -55.87 -61.00 6.90
C ARG A 181 -55.58 -60.11 8.11
N ASP A 182 -55.83 -60.59 9.33
CA ASP A 182 -55.63 -59.81 10.54
C ASP A 182 -54.14 -59.47 10.74
N ARG A 183 -53.22 -60.42 10.48
CA ARG A 183 -51.77 -60.15 10.45
C ARG A 183 -51.39 -59.13 9.38
N ALA A 184 -51.94 -59.25 8.17
CA ALA A 184 -51.65 -58.30 7.10
C ALA A 184 -52.15 -56.88 7.43
N LEU A 185 -53.25 -56.76 8.18
CA LEU A 185 -53.74 -55.49 8.70
C LEU A 185 -52.81 -54.94 9.80
N GLU A 186 -52.35 -55.78 10.73
CA GLU A 186 -51.36 -55.40 11.75
C GLU A 186 -50.06 -54.91 11.11
N ASP A 187 -49.49 -55.68 10.18
CA ASP A 187 -48.27 -55.32 9.45
C ASP A 187 -48.44 -54.00 8.68
N LYS A 188 -49.61 -53.80 8.05
CA LYS A 188 -49.94 -52.55 7.39
C LYS A 188 -49.96 -51.39 8.39
N THR A 189 -50.63 -51.52 9.53
CA THR A 189 -50.69 -50.45 10.54
C THR A 189 -49.32 -50.13 11.12
N LEU A 190 -48.46 -51.14 11.33
CA LEU A 190 -47.07 -50.94 11.77
C LEU A 190 -46.24 -50.22 10.70
N ALA A 191 -46.41 -50.59 9.42
CA ALA A 191 -45.73 -49.93 8.31
C ALA A 191 -46.19 -48.48 8.11
N GLU A 192 -47.49 -48.20 8.27
CA GLU A 192 -48.03 -46.83 8.22
C GLU A 192 -47.49 -45.99 9.37
N GLY A 193 -47.49 -46.52 10.60
CA GLY A 193 -46.89 -45.83 11.76
C GLY A 193 -45.40 -45.54 11.58
N ALA A 194 -44.62 -46.53 11.10
CA ALA A 194 -43.20 -46.33 10.80
C ALA A 194 -42.95 -45.30 9.70
N ALA A 195 -43.84 -45.20 8.71
CA ALA A 195 -43.76 -44.19 7.66
C ALA A 195 -44.09 -42.78 8.19
N GLU A 196 -45.09 -42.65 9.06
CA GLU A 196 -45.44 -41.40 9.74
C GLU A 196 -44.29 -40.91 10.64
N ASP A 197 -43.71 -41.80 11.44
CA ASP A 197 -42.54 -41.50 12.28
C ASP A 197 -41.33 -41.04 11.45
N ALA A 198 -41.08 -41.71 10.32
CA ALA A 198 -39.99 -41.34 9.41
C ALA A 198 -40.21 -39.96 8.74
N LEU A 199 -41.46 -39.63 8.41
CA LEU A 199 -41.81 -38.29 7.89
C LEU A 199 -41.65 -37.22 8.97
N ALA A 200 -42.11 -37.49 10.20
CA ALA A 200 -41.95 -36.57 11.33
C ALA A 200 -40.46 -36.31 11.63
N ALA A 201 -39.63 -37.36 11.69
CA ALA A 201 -38.19 -37.22 11.90
C ALA A 201 -37.49 -36.46 10.77
N ARG A 202 -37.92 -36.65 9.52
CA ARG A 202 -37.39 -35.88 8.38
C ARG A 202 -37.75 -34.40 8.49
N ASP A 203 -38.99 -34.10 8.86
CA ASP A 203 -39.48 -32.72 8.95
C ASP A 203 -38.82 -31.98 10.13
N GLU A 204 -38.58 -32.66 11.26
CA GLU A 204 -37.75 -32.17 12.38
C GLU A 204 -36.32 -31.86 11.93
N ALA A 205 -35.67 -32.79 11.22
CA ALA A 205 -34.32 -32.58 10.71
C ALA A 205 -34.22 -31.42 9.69
N ILE A 206 -35.28 -31.19 8.90
CA ILE A 206 -35.37 -30.04 8.00
C ILE A 206 -35.49 -28.74 8.81
N ALA A 207 -36.35 -28.72 9.84
CA ALA A 207 -36.52 -27.57 10.71
C ALA A 207 -35.21 -27.19 11.42
N ASP A 208 -34.50 -28.17 11.99
CA ASP A 208 -33.20 -27.98 12.64
C ASP A 208 -32.15 -27.41 11.68
N ARG A 209 -32.10 -27.95 10.46
CA ARG A 209 -31.18 -27.48 9.43
C ARG A 209 -31.51 -26.05 9.02
N ASP A 210 -32.78 -25.72 8.86
CA ASP A 210 -33.22 -24.39 8.45
C ASP A 210 -32.92 -23.36 9.57
N GLU A 211 -33.06 -23.73 10.85
CA GLU A 211 -32.62 -22.92 11.99
C GLU A 211 -31.09 -22.71 11.97
N GLN A 212 -30.30 -23.76 11.77
CA GLN A 212 -28.84 -23.66 11.66
C GLN A 212 -28.40 -22.76 10.50
N VAL A 213 -29.05 -22.86 9.34
CA VAL A 213 -28.76 -22.01 8.19
C VAL A 213 -29.16 -20.56 8.46
N ALA A 214 -30.29 -20.33 9.14
CA ALA A 214 -30.71 -18.98 9.53
C ALA A 214 -29.70 -18.35 10.53
N ALA A 215 -29.27 -19.10 11.54
CA ALA A 215 -28.25 -18.67 12.49
C ALA A 215 -26.92 -18.35 11.78
N ALA A 216 -26.42 -19.25 10.93
CA ALA A 216 -25.18 -19.03 10.18
C ALA A 216 -25.25 -17.81 9.24
N ARG A 217 -26.43 -17.51 8.67
CA ARG A 217 -26.65 -16.29 7.87
C ARG A 217 -26.64 -15.03 8.73
N ALA A 218 -27.25 -15.06 9.91
CA ALA A 218 -27.22 -13.95 10.85
C ALA A 218 -25.78 -13.66 11.32
N ASP A 219 -25.02 -14.70 11.67
CA ASP A 219 -23.61 -14.58 12.07
C ASP A 219 -22.75 -14.02 10.93
N ALA A 220 -22.96 -14.50 9.69
CA ALA A 220 -22.22 -14.00 8.53
C ALA A 220 -22.55 -12.54 8.20
N GLU A 221 -23.80 -12.11 8.40
CA GLU A 221 -24.20 -10.72 8.22
C GLU A 221 -23.62 -9.82 9.32
N GLN A 222 -23.66 -10.26 10.58
CA GLN A 222 -23.01 -9.56 11.69
C GLN A 222 -21.51 -9.39 11.43
N ALA A 223 -20.81 -10.46 11.04
CA ALA A 223 -19.38 -10.40 10.73
C ALA A 223 -19.05 -9.45 9.57
N ARG A 224 -19.95 -9.29 8.59
CA ARG A 224 -19.78 -8.30 7.50
C ARG A 224 -19.98 -6.88 8.00
N GLN A 225 -20.94 -6.65 8.89
CA GLN A 225 -21.17 -5.34 9.51
C GLN A 225 -19.97 -4.94 10.38
N ASP A 226 -19.50 -5.84 11.25
CA ASP A 226 -18.31 -5.62 12.08
C ASP A 226 -17.07 -5.33 11.22
N ALA A 227 -16.89 -6.07 10.11
CA ALA A 227 -15.79 -5.82 9.18
C ALA A 227 -15.91 -4.49 8.42
N ALA A 228 -17.12 -4.03 8.14
CA ALA A 228 -17.36 -2.74 7.50
C ALA A 228 -17.09 -1.58 8.49
N GLU A 229 -17.54 -1.71 9.74
CA GLU A 229 -17.27 -0.77 10.82
C GLU A 229 -15.76 -0.66 11.09
N ALA A 230 -15.08 -1.79 11.25
CA ALA A 230 -13.62 -1.81 11.46
C ALA A 230 -12.83 -1.16 10.31
N ARG A 231 -13.32 -1.25 9.07
CA ARG A 231 -12.72 -0.54 7.92
C ARG A 231 -12.96 0.96 8.00
N ALA A 232 -14.18 1.39 8.32
CA ALA A 232 -14.51 2.80 8.48
C ALA A 232 -13.70 3.45 9.62
N ASP A 233 -13.54 2.76 10.74
CA ASP A 233 -12.70 3.21 11.86
C ASP A 233 -11.24 3.34 11.47
N ARG A 234 -10.69 2.33 10.78
CA ARG A 234 -9.32 2.37 10.27
C ARG A 234 -9.11 3.53 9.30
N ASP A 235 -10.03 3.74 8.36
CA ASP A 235 -9.91 4.81 7.36
C ASP A 235 -10.01 6.20 8.04
N THR A 236 -10.86 6.33 9.06
CA THR A 236 -10.92 7.54 9.92
C THR A 236 -9.62 7.76 10.69
N ALA A 237 -9.04 6.70 11.26
CA ALA A 237 -7.77 6.78 11.99
C ALA A 237 -6.59 7.15 11.07
N LEU A 238 -6.58 6.65 9.83
CA LEU A 238 -5.58 6.99 8.82
C LEU A 238 -5.70 8.47 8.41
N ALA A 239 -6.91 8.94 8.10
CA ALA A 239 -7.13 10.35 7.77
C ALA A 239 -6.70 11.29 8.93
N ALA A 240 -7.00 10.92 10.18
CA ALA A 240 -6.55 11.67 11.36
C ALA A 240 -5.02 11.62 11.56
N ALA A 241 -4.35 10.51 11.20
CA ALA A 241 -2.90 10.41 11.23
C ALA A 241 -2.24 11.28 10.15
N GLU A 242 -2.75 11.25 8.92
CA GLU A 242 -2.29 12.08 7.81
C GLU A 242 -2.42 13.57 8.12
N GLN A 243 -3.56 13.99 8.70
CA GLN A 243 -3.76 15.38 9.13
C GLN A 243 -2.73 15.79 10.20
N ARG A 244 -2.49 14.95 11.21
CA ARG A 244 -1.48 15.26 12.25
C ARG A 244 -0.07 15.37 11.69
N ILE A 245 0.28 14.58 10.68
CA ILE A 245 1.57 14.68 9.98
C ILE A 245 1.64 16.01 9.24
N ALA A 246 0.62 16.36 8.45
CA ALA A 246 0.57 17.63 7.71
C ALA A 246 0.64 18.86 8.64
N ASP A 247 -0.06 18.83 9.77
CA ASP A 247 -0.02 19.89 10.78
C ASP A 247 1.37 20.01 11.41
N THR A 248 2.00 18.87 11.72
CA THR A 248 3.35 18.83 12.30
C THR A 248 4.40 19.34 11.31
N GLU A 249 4.30 18.96 10.04
CA GLU A 249 5.18 19.43 8.97
C GLU A 249 5.05 20.94 8.76
N THR A 250 3.82 21.45 8.74
CA THR A 250 3.54 22.89 8.62
C THR A 250 4.15 23.65 9.81
N ALA A 251 3.92 23.17 11.04
CA ALA A 251 4.48 23.77 12.25
C ALA A 251 6.03 23.70 12.27
N ALA A 252 6.63 22.62 11.76
CA ALA A 252 8.07 22.49 11.65
C ALA A 252 8.65 23.48 10.63
N GLN A 253 8.03 23.62 9.46
CA GLN A 253 8.43 24.60 8.44
C GLN A 253 8.34 26.04 8.97
N GLU A 254 7.29 26.36 9.71
CA GLU A 254 7.11 27.69 10.31
C GLU A 254 8.20 27.97 11.35
N ARG A 255 8.51 27.00 12.24
CA ARG A 255 9.63 27.13 13.19
C ARG A 255 10.97 27.32 12.49
N ILE A 256 11.24 26.58 11.40
CA ILE A 256 12.46 26.75 10.62
C ILE A 256 12.53 28.17 10.05
N ARG A 257 11.46 28.67 9.43
CA ARG A 257 11.41 30.04 8.90
C ARG A 257 11.67 31.08 9.98
N THR A 258 11.04 30.95 11.15
CA THR A 258 11.26 31.86 12.28
C THR A 258 12.70 31.84 12.76
N VAL A 259 13.27 30.64 12.98
CA VAL A 259 14.67 30.50 13.44
C VAL A 259 15.66 31.04 12.40
N THR A 260 15.39 30.83 11.11
CA THR A 260 16.21 31.38 10.03
C THR A 260 16.15 32.91 10.01
N ALA A 261 14.96 33.50 10.08
CA ALA A 261 14.80 34.96 10.14
C ALA A 261 15.51 35.57 11.37
N GLU A 262 15.32 34.98 12.56
CA GLU A 262 16.02 35.40 13.78
C GLU A 262 17.55 35.25 13.69
N ALA A 263 18.04 34.26 12.94
CA ALA A 263 19.47 34.07 12.72
C ALA A 263 20.02 35.12 11.75
N GLU A 264 19.29 35.43 10.68
CA GLU A 264 19.64 36.49 9.72
C GLU A 264 19.68 37.87 10.40
N ASP A 265 18.67 38.20 11.21
CA ASP A 265 18.64 39.43 12.00
C ASP A 265 19.83 39.54 12.96
N ARG A 266 20.17 38.45 13.66
CA ARG A 266 21.35 38.40 14.55
C ARG A 266 22.66 38.57 13.79
N ILE A 267 22.78 38.00 12.59
CA ILE A 267 23.97 38.17 11.74
C ILE A 267 24.09 39.63 11.29
N GLU A 268 22.99 40.24 10.87
CA GLU A 268 22.98 41.64 10.42
C GLU A 268 23.30 42.60 11.56
N GLN A 269 22.72 42.37 12.74
CA GLN A 269 23.06 43.13 13.94
C GLN A 269 24.54 42.98 14.32
N ALA A 270 25.07 41.76 14.31
CA ALA A 270 26.48 41.51 14.60
C ALA A 270 27.43 42.19 13.57
N ARG A 271 27.03 42.24 12.30
CA ARG A 271 27.76 42.96 11.24
C ARG A 271 27.73 44.48 11.47
N SER A 272 26.56 45.04 11.75
CA SER A 272 26.40 46.46 12.10
C SER A 272 27.26 46.85 13.32
N ASP A 273 27.21 46.04 14.38
CA ASP A 273 28.01 46.25 15.59
C ASP A 273 29.52 46.15 15.30
N ALA A 274 29.93 45.18 14.48
CA ALA A 274 31.33 45.03 14.07
C ALA A 274 31.80 46.24 13.24
N GLN A 275 30.98 46.70 12.28
CA GLN A 275 31.28 47.88 11.47
C GLN A 275 31.42 49.13 12.35
N ALA A 276 30.49 49.35 13.28
CA ALA A 276 30.56 50.47 14.22
C ALA A 276 31.78 50.40 15.17
N ARG A 277 32.33 49.21 15.44
CA ARG A 277 33.61 49.07 16.17
C ARG A 277 34.80 49.42 15.29
N VAL A 278 34.78 49.00 14.02
CA VAL A 278 35.83 49.34 13.04
C VAL A 278 35.87 50.86 12.82
N ASP A 279 34.72 51.50 12.58
CA ASP A 279 34.64 52.95 12.35
C ASP A 279 35.19 53.73 13.55
N ARG A 280 34.78 53.38 14.78
CA ARG A 280 35.33 53.97 16.02
C ARG A 280 36.84 53.76 16.16
N ALA A 281 37.35 52.58 15.80
CA ALA A 281 38.80 52.32 15.85
C ALA A 281 39.56 53.15 14.81
N VAL A 282 38.99 53.34 13.61
CA VAL A 282 39.54 54.21 12.57
C VAL A 282 39.56 55.67 13.02
N GLU A 283 38.46 56.18 13.60
CA GLU A 283 38.40 57.52 14.17
C GLU A 283 39.44 57.73 15.29
N GLN A 284 39.58 56.76 16.21
CA GLN A 284 40.60 56.81 17.25
C GLN A 284 42.03 56.83 16.68
N LEU A 285 42.30 56.06 15.62
CA LEU A 285 43.60 56.05 14.95
C LEU A 285 43.88 57.38 14.24
N GLN A 286 42.88 57.96 13.60
CA GLN A 286 42.98 59.28 12.96
C GLN A 286 43.27 60.35 14.01
N GLN A 287 42.53 60.36 15.12
CA GLN A 287 42.75 61.29 16.22
C GLN A 287 44.16 61.14 16.81
N ALA A 288 44.58 59.90 17.11
CA ALA A 288 45.93 59.63 17.60
C ALA A 288 47.03 60.08 16.61
N THR A 289 46.76 60.00 15.31
CA THR A 289 47.69 60.50 14.27
C THR A 289 47.75 62.03 14.28
N VAL A 290 46.61 62.71 14.41
CA VAL A 290 46.54 64.17 14.55
C VAL A 290 47.29 64.62 15.81
N ASP A 291 47.01 64.01 16.96
CA ASP A 291 47.65 64.32 18.23
C ASP A 291 49.16 64.09 18.16
N ARG A 292 49.61 62.99 17.54
CA ARG A 292 51.03 62.72 17.31
C ARG A 292 51.68 63.80 16.44
N ASN A 293 51.02 64.22 15.36
CA ASN A 293 51.56 65.26 14.47
C ASN A 293 51.59 66.63 15.16
N ALA A 294 50.59 66.94 15.99
CA ALA A 294 50.57 68.13 16.83
C ALA A 294 51.74 68.12 17.81
N ALA A 295 51.96 67.01 18.54
CA ALA A 295 53.08 66.86 19.46
C ALA A 295 54.45 66.95 18.76
N ILE A 296 54.60 66.39 17.55
CA ILE A 296 55.82 66.55 16.73
C ILE A 296 56.02 68.02 16.37
N SER A 297 54.96 68.73 15.97
CA SER A 297 55.02 70.14 15.57
C SER A 297 55.34 71.04 16.76
N GLU A 298 54.72 70.82 17.92
CA GLU A 298 55.02 71.50 19.18
C GLU A 298 56.46 71.27 19.60
N ARG A 299 56.95 70.02 19.52
CA ARG A 299 58.34 69.69 19.82
C ARG A 299 59.31 70.40 18.88
N ALA A 300 59.03 70.39 17.57
CA ALA A 300 59.85 71.10 16.59
C ALA A 300 59.85 72.62 16.85
N GLY A 301 58.70 73.20 17.20
CA GLY A 301 58.57 74.59 17.60
C GLY A 301 59.35 74.93 18.87
N ALA A 302 59.32 74.05 19.88
CA ALA A 302 60.09 74.19 21.11
C ALA A 302 61.61 74.04 20.87
N GLU A 303 62.03 73.10 20.03
CA GLU A 303 63.43 72.92 19.63
C GLU A 303 63.95 74.15 18.86
N GLN A 304 63.14 74.70 17.95
CA GLN A 304 63.45 75.94 17.23
C GLN A 304 63.54 77.14 18.19
N ALA A 305 62.56 77.33 19.08
CA ALA A 305 62.58 78.40 20.06
C ALA A 305 63.79 78.29 21.01
N ALA A 306 64.17 77.07 21.40
CA ALA A 306 65.38 76.83 22.18
C ALA A 306 66.66 77.15 21.39
N ALA A 307 66.71 76.83 20.10
CA ALA A 307 67.83 77.19 19.22
C ALA A 307 67.94 78.71 19.06
N ASP A 308 66.82 79.39 18.84
CA ASP A 308 66.76 80.86 18.72
C ASP A 308 67.17 81.55 20.02
N ALA A 309 66.68 81.07 21.17
CA ALA A 309 67.08 81.57 22.49
C ALA A 309 68.59 81.37 22.76
N ARG A 310 69.17 80.24 22.34
CA ARG A 310 70.63 80.01 22.42
C ARG A 310 71.39 80.97 21.50
N ALA A 311 70.92 81.18 20.27
CA ALA A 311 71.52 82.10 19.32
C ALA A 311 71.43 83.57 19.80
N GLU A 312 70.32 83.96 20.42
CA GLU A 312 70.15 85.27 21.06
C GLU A 312 71.04 85.43 22.28
N THR A 313 71.12 84.41 23.16
CA THR A 313 72.03 84.42 24.31
C THR A 313 73.49 84.54 23.86
N GLU A 314 73.88 83.82 22.79
CA GLU A 314 75.22 83.89 22.23
C GLU A 314 75.50 85.26 21.58
N ARG A 315 74.52 85.86 20.89
CA ARG A 315 74.61 87.25 20.41
C ARG A 315 74.80 88.24 21.55
N MET A 316 73.94 88.19 22.58
CA MET A 316 74.06 89.02 23.78
C MET A 316 75.42 88.82 24.47
N ARG A 317 75.94 87.60 24.51
CA ARG A 317 77.26 87.30 25.09
C ARG A 317 78.38 87.93 24.27
N ARG A 318 78.33 87.86 22.94
CA ARG A 318 79.29 88.54 22.05
C ARG A 318 79.20 90.05 22.20
N GLU A 319 78.01 90.62 22.17
CA GLU A 319 77.77 92.05 22.41
C GLU A 319 78.31 92.48 23.78
N LEU A 320 78.13 91.67 24.83
CA LEU A 320 78.69 91.94 26.16
C LEU A 320 80.23 91.88 26.17
N VAL A 321 80.84 90.92 25.45
CA VAL A 321 82.29 90.83 25.31
C VAL A 321 82.84 92.03 24.52
N ASP A 322 82.18 92.40 23.43
CA ASP A 322 82.55 93.53 22.57
C ASP A 322 82.39 94.85 23.31
N THR A 323 81.30 95.05 24.05
CA THR A 323 81.12 96.24 24.91
C THR A 323 82.12 96.28 26.07
N GLN A 324 82.45 95.14 26.69
CA GLN A 324 83.52 95.07 27.69
C GLN A 324 84.89 95.39 27.08
N ALA A 325 85.18 94.92 25.87
CA ALA A 325 86.41 95.23 25.15
C ALA A 325 86.48 96.72 24.80
N ALA A 326 85.40 97.28 24.25
CA ALA A 326 85.25 98.71 23.97
C ALA A 326 85.44 99.55 25.23
N HIS A 327 84.77 99.21 26.34
CA HIS A 327 84.96 99.91 27.61
C HIS A 327 86.38 99.79 28.16
N ARG A 328 87.05 98.64 28.01
CA ARG A 328 88.47 98.51 28.40
C ARG A 328 89.37 99.37 27.54
N GLU A 329 89.07 99.48 26.26
CA GLU A 329 89.80 100.32 25.31
C GLU A 329 89.57 101.82 25.61
N GLU A 330 88.33 102.21 25.89
CA GLU A 330 87.97 103.55 26.39
C GLU A 330 88.67 103.87 27.71
N LEU A 331 88.72 102.93 28.65
CA LEU A 331 89.44 103.10 29.92
C LEU A 331 90.95 103.21 29.72
N ALA A 332 91.52 102.44 28.79
CA ALA A 332 92.91 102.54 28.40
C ALA A 332 93.22 103.88 27.72
N GLN A 333 92.30 104.36 26.87
CA GLN A 333 92.38 105.66 26.23
C GLN A 333 92.29 106.78 27.25
N ALA A 334 91.30 106.78 28.13
CA ALA A 334 91.18 107.76 29.21
C ALA A 334 92.41 107.76 30.13
N ARG A 335 93.04 106.61 30.39
CA ARG A 335 94.31 106.53 31.12
C ARG A 335 95.47 107.14 30.35
N ARG A 336 95.54 106.92 29.03
CA ARG A 336 96.54 107.59 28.15
C ARG A 336 96.32 109.10 28.14
N ASP A 337 95.08 109.55 28.02
CA ASP A 337 94.72 110.97 28.01
C ASP A 337 95.05 111.63 29.36
N ILE A 338 94.74 110.98 30.50
CA ILE A 338 95.14 111.46 31.83
C ILE A 338 96.67 111.49 31.96
N ALA A 339 97.38 110.49 31.42
CA ALA A 339 98.85 110.48 31.44
C ALA A 339 99.44 111.61 30.58
N ALA A 340 98.84 111.87 29.41
CA ALA A 340 99.21 112.97 28.52
C ALA A 340 98.99 114.33 29.20
N VAL A 341 97.80 114.58 29.75
CA VAL A 341 97.49 115.81 30.49
C VAL A 341 98.41 115.99 31.70
N ARG A 342 98.80 114.90 32.38
CA ARG A 342 99.77 114.96 33.48
C ARG A 342 101.20 115.24 33.01
N ALA A 343 101.58 114.81 31.81
CA ALA A 343 102.87 115.12 31.22
C ALA A 343 102.90 116.60 30.78
N GLU A 344 101.85 117.04 30.09
CA GLU A 344 101.63 118.42 29.64
C GLU A 344 101.61 119.39 30.84
N ALA A 345 100.91 119.06 31.92
CA ALA A 345 100.92 119.87 33.15
C ALA A 345 102.27 119.88 33.90
N ARG A 346 103.15 118.89 33.67
CA ARG A 346 104.54 118.94 34.19
C ARG A 346 105.39 119.85 33.32
N GLU A 347 105.25 119.71 32.01
CA GLU A 347 105.95 120.53 31.01
C GLU A 347 105.58 122.00 31.16
N ASP A 348 104.29 122.33 31.30
CA ASP A 348 103.81 123.69 31.59
C ASP A 348 104.36 124.25 32.91
N ARG A 349 104.47 123.43 33.96
CA ARG A 349 105.08 123.87 35.23
C ARG A 349 106.58 124.10 35.09
N GLU A 350 107.26 123.27 34.31
CA GLU A 350 108.69 123.36 34.08
C GLU A 350 109.01 124.59 33.21
N GLN A 351 108.17 124.85 32.22
CA GLN A 351 108.16 126.06 31.41
C GLN A 351 107.91 127.30 32.26
N GLN A 352 106.88 127.31 33.12
CA GLN A 352 106.61 128.42 34.04
C GLN A 352 107.77 128.68 35.01
N ARG A 353 108.46 127.63 35.49
CA ARG A 353 109.67 127.80 36.33
C ARG A 353 110.82 128.40 35.55
N SER A 354 111.02 127.97 34.31
CA SER A 354 112.06 128.50 33.42
C SER A 354 111.80 129.96 33.08
N ASP A 355 110.56 130.31 32.74
CA ASP A 355 110.13 131.68 32.44
C ASP A 355 110.26 132.59 33.65
N HIS A 356 109.86 132.10 34.85
CA HIS A 356 110.00 132.85 36.09
C HIS A 356 111.48 133.03 36.49
N ALA A 357 112.32 132.02 36.29
CA ALA A 357 113.77 132.13 36.51
C ALA A 357 114.41 133.14 35.55
N ALA A 358 113.99 133.16 34.28
CA ALA A 358 114.42 134.13 33.28
C ALA A 358 113.93 135.56 33.59
N GLU A 359 112.74 135.71 34.17
CA GLU A 359 112.22 136.99 34.64
C GLU A 359 112.99 137.53 35.86
N VAL A 360 113.27 136.67 36.84
CA VAL A 360 114.11 137.01 38.00
C VAL A 360 115.53 137.40 37.57
N ALA A 361 116.12 136.70 36.61
CA ALA A 361 117.43 137.05 36.05
C ALA A 361 117.42 138.44 35.39
N ARG A 362 116.39 138.76 34.59
CA ARG A 362 116.21 140.09 33.97
C ARG A 362 116.04 141.20 35.01
N ILE A 363 115.28 140.94 36.08
CA ILE A 363 115.11 141.90 37.18
C ILE A 363 116.45 142.14 37.90
N HIS A 364 117.20 141.08 38.20
CA HIS A 364 118.53 141.18 38.80
C HIS A 364 119.53 141.95 37.93
N GLU A 365 119.51 141.74 36.62
CA GLU A 365 120.39 142.43 35.68
C GLU A 365 120.01 143.92 35.56
N SER A 366 118.72 144.25 35.53
CA SER A 366 118.26 145.65 35.50
C SER A 366 118.55 146.40 36.82
N THR A 367 118.43 145.72 37.96
CA THR A 367 118.75 146.30 39.27
C THR A 367 120.26 146.44 39.46
N ALA A 368 121.07 145.50 38.97
CA ALA A 368 122.53 145.65 38.93
C ALA A 368 122.96 146.82 38.04
N ALA A 369 122.30 147.03 36.90
CA ALA A 369 122.53 148.20 36.04
C ALA A 369 122.14 149.51 36.71
N GLN A 370 121.00 149.56 37.42
CA GLN A 370 120.56 150.73 38.19
C GLN A 370 121.49 151.06 39.36
N VAL A 371 121.98 150.05 40.09
CA VAL A 371 122.93 150.23 41.20
C VAL A 371 124.29 150.72 40.69
N ASN A 372 124.76 150.22 39.54
CA ASN A 372 125.99 150.71 38.93
C ASN A 372 125.84 152.15 38.42
N ALA A 373 124.70 152.50 37.81
CA ALA A 373 124.41 153.87 37.39
C ALA A 373 124.35 154.84 38.59
N LEU A 374 123.74 154.44 39.71
CA LEU A 374 123.69 155.25 40.93
C LEU A 374 125.07 155.39 41.59
N ARG A 375 125.90 154.33 41.62
CA ARG A 375 127.29 154.42 42.09
C ARG A 375 128.15 155.33 41.23
N GLN A 376 127.96 155.30 39.91
CA GLN A 376 128.70 156.14 38.98
C GLN A 376 128.28 157.62 39.09
N ALA A 377 126.97 157.88 39.31
CA ALA A 377 126.46 159.21 39.61
C ALA A 377 127.00 159.76 40.95
N LEU A 378 127.07 158.92 41.99
CA LEU A 378 127.62 159.30 43.30
C LEU A 378 129.12 159.66 43.21
N SER A 379 129.91 158.81 42.54
CA SER A 379 131.34 159.07 42.29
C SER A 379 131.59 160.37 41.50
N THR A 380 130.71 160.68 40.54
CA THR A 380 130.79 161.90 39.75
C THR A 380 130.44 163.14 40.59
N ALA A 381 129.44 163.04 41.47
CA ALA A 381 129.06 164.09 42.39
C ALA A 381 130.15 164.36 43.46
N GLU A 382 130.78 163.32 44.00
CA GLU A 382 131.89 163.42 44.95
C GLU A 382 133.12 164.09 44.29
N SER A 383 133.44 163.71 43.06
CA SER A 383 134.55 164.33 42.29
C SER A 383 134.30 165.80 41.96
N ALA A 384 133.04 166.20 41.74
CA ALA A 384 132.66 167.60 41.54
C ALA A 384 132.76 168.41 42.85
N ASN A 385 132.40 167.81 43.98
CA ASN A 385 132.50 168.45 45.30
C ASN A 385 133.95 168.70 45.70
N SER A 386 134.83 167.71 45.53
CA SER A 386 136.27 167.88 45.81
C SER A 386 136.94 168.92 44.91
N ARG A 387 136.47 169.11 43.67
CA ARG A 387 136.94 170.19 42.78
C ARG A 387 136.51 171.57 43.29
N LEU A 388 135.26 171.71 43.72
CA LEU A 388 134.74 172.97 44.27
C LEU A 388 135.43 173.34 45.59
N GLU A 389 135.69 172.37 46.47
CA GLU A 389 136.45 172.60 47.71
C GLU A 389 137.90 173.03 47.43
N SER A 390 138.52 172.46 46.40
CA SER A 390 139.89 172.83 45.96
C SER A 390 139.96 174.23 45.33
N GLU A 391 138.89 174.69 44.66
CA GLU A 391 138.81 176.05 44.11
C GLU A 391 138.53 177.10 45.20
N ILE A 392 137.68 176.78 46.17
CA ILE A 392 137.38 177.69 47.30
C ILE A 392 138.64 177.93 48.15
N ALA A 393 139.47 176.91 48.37
CA ALA A 393 140.75 177.06 49.07
C ALA A 393 141.79 177.89 48.29
N ARG A 394 141.71 177.94 46.95
CA ARG A 394 142.62 178.75 46.10
C ARG A 394 142.21 180.21 45.96
N THR A 395 140.93 180.54 46.13
CA THR A 395 140.43 181.93 45.96
C THR A 395 140.55 182.85 47.19
N LYS A 396 141.14 182.38 48.30
CA LYS A 396 141.44 183.22 49.48
C LYS A 396 142.93 183.29 49.79
N GLY A 397 143.67 184.02 48.94
CA GLY A 397 144.96 184.59 49.27
C GLY A 397 144.88 186.12 49.40
N ALA A 398 145.63 186.66 50.39
CA ALA A 398 146.25 188.00 50.41
C ALA A 398 145.33 189.27 50.53
N PRO A 399 145.88 190.47 50.82
CA PRO A 399 146.15 190.95 52.18
C PRO A 399 145.55 192.34 52.51
N GLN A 400 145.29 192.59 53.80
CA GLN A 400 146.00 193.59 54.62
C GLN A 400 146.24 192.99 56.00
#